data_AF-A0A973APX1-F1
#
_entry.id   AF-A0A973APX1-F1
#
_cell.length_a   1.000
_cell.length_b   1.000
_cell.length_c   1.000
_cell.angle_alpha   90.00
_cell.angle_beta   90.00
_cell.angle_gamma   90.00
#
_symmetry.space_group_name_H-M   'P 1'
#
loop_
_entity.id
_entity.type
_entity.pdbx_description
1 polymer ?
#
loop_
_entity_poly.entity_id
_entity_poly.type
_entity_poly.pdbx_seq_one_letter_code
_entity_poly.pdbx_strand_id
1 'polypeptide(L)'
;MTTQTPTTDIGASHFSQTRHAPLLDPSNPTAYHLAANAAKSAKHWTVWANLRAFAALSQGLDRAELQALYESRFFGHSKYILFFLLALQSRKIRSARMEVALERTIVRSGRLSSDKCLASLTWMLRPIELEKTRLTIVTAAMPKSGSSYFCTILANLVDGVMISAHSANDRVGVAFDFLELLRALRHGEVIHSHLDASVRTRSALILFGKRPIVILRNVFDALVSYSEHSQDRHYAQSHHRGLAPNVALDIAIGRMASFYVDFFASWMQAAHDIPVKFIQYTDIITNPEATVRECMEWLGYSMSLELIANAVKKAEPSASSQSSRSSRFNVGRSGRGDERFTDDQKRYVRTFYLEYPQVDFSPIDPGFISQ
;
A
#
# COMPACT_ATOMS: atom_id res chain seq x y z
N MET A 1 63.85 38.37 16.28
CA MET A 1 64.50 37.06 16.12
C MET A 1 63.86 36.12 17.14
N THR A 2 62.76 35.47 16.75
CA THR A 2 62.67 34.03 16.41
C THR A 2 62.76 33.12 17.63
N THR A 3 61.61 32.90 18.27
CA THR A 3 61.38 31.76 19.15
C THR A 3 60.55 30.73 18.39
N GLN A 4 61.13 29.55 18.22
CA GLN A 4 60.60 28.40 17.52
C GLN A 4 59.40 27.80 18.29
N THR A 5 58.33 27.52 17.56
CA THR A 5 57.22 26.65 18.01
C THR A 5 57.57 25.18 17.80
N PRO A 6 57.25 24.27 18.73
CA PRO A 6 57.41 22.84 18.53
C PRO A 6 56.30 22.29 17.64
N THR A 7 56.70 21.65 16.55
CA THR A 7 55.88 20.74 15.75
C THR A 7 55.64 19.44 16.52
N THR A 8 54.37 19.10 16.77
CA THR A 8 53.96 17.71 17.03
C THR A 8 53.09 17.25 15.87
N ASP A 9 53.68 16.33 15.13
CA ASP A 9 53.10 15.51 14.10
C ASP A 9 52.19 14.46 14.77
N ILE A 10 50.90 14.48 14.46
CA ILE A 10 49.97 13.39 14.81
C ILE A 10 49.22 12.99 13.53
N GLY A 11 49.82 12.05 12.82
CA GLY A 11 49.19 10.77 12.52
C GLY A 11 47.82 10.81 11.85
N ALA A 12 47.83 10.74 10.53
CA ALA A 12 46.69 10.28 9.74
C ALA A 12 46.40 8.80 10.00
N SER A 13 45.63 8.48 11.03
CA SER A 13 44.94 7.18 11.16
C SER A 13 43.75 7.28 12.11
N HIS A 14 42.55 7.48 11.56
CA HIS A 14 41.27 6.91 12.03
C HIS A 14 40.10 7.50 11.23
N PHE A 15 39.98 7.12 9.96
CA PHE A 15 38.67 7.13 9.29
C PHE A 15 37.96 5.83 9.68
N SER A 16 37.24 5.88 10.81
CA SER A 16 36.29 4.86 11.22
C SER A 16 35.05 5.56 11.76
N GLN A 17 33.90 5.05 11.33
CA GLN A 17 32.52 5.45 11.64
C GLN A 17 31.94 6.55 10.75
N THR A 18 31.24 6.09 9.71
CA THR A 18 30.07 6.76 9.14
C THR A 18 29.11 7.14 10.28
N ARG A 19 29.26 8.36 10.81
CA ARG A 19 28.23 8.96 11.66
C ARG A 19 27.02 9.17 10.76
N HIS A 20 26.00 8.32 10.92
CA HIS A 20 24.65 8.67 10.50
C HIS A 20 24.38 10.09 11.00
N ALA A 21 23.95 10.98 10.11
CA ALA A 21 23.48 12.29 10.53
C ALA A 21 22.45 12.05 11.66
N PRO A 22 22.61 12.67 12.84
CA PRO A 22 21.69 12.44 13.93
C PRO A 22 20.27 12.73 13.44
N LEU A 23 19.35 11.79 13.69
CA LEU A 23 17.93 11.98 13.40
C LEU A 23 17.51 13.29 14.07
N LEU A 24 16.78 14.14 13.33
CA LEU A 24 16.29 15.41 13.87
C LEU A 24 15.43 15.11 15.10
N ASP A 25 15.81 15.66 16.24
CA ASP A 25 15.08 15.54 17.50
C ASP A 25 13.70 16.21 17.33
N PRO A 26 12.58 15.46 17.45
CA PRO A 26 11.22 15.99 17.30
C PRO A 26 10.88 17.14 18.27
N SER A 27 11.60 17.24 19.38
CA SER A 27 11.43 18.29 20.38
C SER A 27 12.26 19.56 20.10
N ASN A 28 13.10 19.57 19.06
CA ASN A 28 13.99 20.67 18.72
C ASN A 28 13.59 21.37 17.41
N PRO A 29 12.67 22.36 17.45
CA PRO A 29 12.21 23.08 16.27
C PRO A 29 13.34 23.81 15.50
N THR A 30 14.38 24.23 16.21
CA THR A 30 15.54 24.92 15.62
C THR A 30 16.28 24.00 14.65
N ALA A 31 16.40 22.72 14.96
CA ALA A 31 17.02 21.72 14.09
C ALA A 31 16.25 21.56 12.77
N TYR A 32 14.91 21.56 12.82
CA TYR A 32 14.06 21.52 11.63
C TYR A 32 14.18 22.78 10.77
N HIS A 33 14.29 23.96 11.38
CA HIS A 33 14.51 25.21 10.63
C HIS A 33 15.86 25.25 9.91
N LEU A 34 16.93 24.81 10.56
CA LEU A 34 18.26 24.74 9.96
C LEU A 34 18.30 23.74 8.81
N ALA A 35 17.72 22.55 8.99
CA ALA A 35 17.58 21.54 7.96
C ALA A 35 16.72 22.04 6.78
N ALA A 36 15.63 22.76 7.07
CA ALA A 36 14.83 23.38 6.04
C ALA A 36 15.66 24.39 5.25
N ASN A 37 16.34 25.34 5.91
CA ASN A 37 17.12 26.35 5.21
C ASN A 37 18.23 25.72 4.33
N ALA A 38 18.85 24.63 4.77
CA ALA A 38 19.77 23.84 3.95
C ALA A 38 19.07 23.22 2.72
N ALA A 39 17.90 22.60 2.90
CA ALA A 39 17.09 22.04 1.80
C ALA A 39 16.61 23.10 0.80
N LYS A 40 16.30 24.32 1.27
CA LYS A 40 15.93 25.48 0.44
C LYS A 40 17.08 25.89 -0.46
N SER A 41 18.28 26.04 0.13
CA SER A 41 19.49 26.40 -0.61
C SER A 41 19.87 25.34 -1.65
N ALA A 42 19.53 24.08 -1.40
CA ALA A 42 19.73 22.97 -2.33
C ALA A 42 18.56 22.76 -3.34
N LYS A 43 17.57 23.67 -3.38
CA LYS A 43 16.37 23.60 -4.26
C LYS A 43 15.50 22.34 -4.08
N HIS A 44 15.60 21.64 -2.95
CA HIS A 44 14.72 20.51 -2.61
C HIS A 44 13.44 21.02 -1.96
N TRP A 45 12.58 21.67 -2.75
CA TRP A 45 11.41 22.41 -2.28
C TRP A 45 10.41 21.58 -1.44
N THR A 46 10.22 20.31 -1.77
CA THR A 46 9.34 19.40 -0.99
C THR A 46 9.90 19.07 0.39
N VAL A 47 11.22 18.80 0.47
CA VAL A 47 11.90 18.50 1.74
C VAL A 47 11.93 19.75 2.61
N TRP A 48 12.24 20.90 2.03
CA TRP A 48 12.15 22.19 2.70
C TRP A 48 10.75 22.46 3.27
N ALA A 49 9.70 22.23 2.47
CA ALA A 49 8.32 22.49 2.84
C ALA A 49 7.85 21.58 3.99
N ASN A 50 8.19 20.29 3.94
CA ASN A 50 7.89 19.35 5.02
C ASN A 50 8.62 19.72 6.31
N LEU A 51 9.92 20.06 6.25
CA LEU A 51 10.70 20.46 7.42
C LEU A 51 10.17 21.77 8.04
N ARG A 52 9.67 22.72 7.23
CA ARG A 52 8.99 23.93 7.73
C ARG A 52 7.64 23.62 8.37
N ALA A 53 6.86 22.70 7.82
CA ALA A 53 5.60 22.26 8.43
C ALA A 53 5.83 21.52 9.76
N PHE A 54 6.89 20.72 9.87
CA PHE A 54 7.31 20.07 11.13
C PHE A 54 7.85 21.07 12.17
N ALA A 55 8.59 22.10 11.73
CA ALA A 55 9.00 23.20 12.61
C ALA A 55 7.78 23.97 13.14
N ALA A 56 6.80 24.25 12.29
CA ALA A 56 5.54 24.89 12.67
C ALA A 56 4.73 24.05 13.69
N LEU A 57 4.69 22.73 13.48
CA LEU A 57 4.06 21.75 14.36
C LEU A 57 4.68 21.69 15.76
N SER A 58 6.01 21.80 15.85
CA SER A 58 6.75 21.75 17.11
C SER A 58 6.72 23.07 17.87
N GLN A 59 6.50 24.19 17.18
CA GLN A 59 6.38 25.53 17.78
C GLN A 59 4.96 25.91 18.19
N GLY A 60 3.94 25.17 17.73
CA GLY A 60 2.54 25.49 18.05
C GLY A 60 2.08 26.81 17.44
N LEU A 61 2.48 27.08 16.19
CA LEU A 61 2.10 28.29 15.46
C LEU A 61 0.60 28.55 15.51
N ASP A 62 0.22 29.82 15.51
CA ASP A 62 -1.18 30.19 15.55
C ASP A 62 -1.88 29.98 14.19
N ARG A 63 -3.21 30.09 14.20
CA ARG A 63 -4.05 29.85 13.03
C ARG A 63 -3.71 30.80 11.88
N ALA A 64 -3.33 32.04 12.15
CA ALA A 64 -3.05 33.02 11.12
C ALA A 64 -1.73 32.69 10.41
N GLU A 65 -0.73 32.22 11.14
CA GLU A 65 0.58 31.83 10.60
C GLU A 65 0.50 30.56 9.75
N LEU A 66 -0.25 29.55 10.21
CA LEU A 66 -0.51 28.34 9.42
C LEU A 66 -1.31 28.67 8.14
N GLN A 67 -2.25 29.63 8.21
CA GLN A 67 -3.04 30.09 7.06
C GLN A 67 -2.17 30.80 6.03
N ALA A 68 -1.26 31.67 6.48
CA ALA A 68 -0.29 32.33 5.60
C ALA A 68 0.67 31.33 4.92
N LEU A 69 1.12 30.29 5.66
CA LEU A 69 1.92 29.19 5.10
C LEU A 69 1.13 28.36 4.07
N TYR A 70 -0.16 28.12 4.32
CA TYR A 70 -1.05 27.43 3.39
C TYR A 70 -1.30 28.23 2.10
N GLU A 71 -1.48 29.54 2.22
CA GLU A 71 -1.78 30.43 1.09
C GLU A 71 -0.55 30.73 0.21
N SER A 72 0.65 30.58 0.78
CA SER A 72 1.92 30.68 0.05
C SER A 72 1.98 29.77 -1.18
N ARG A 73 2.43 30.34 -2.32
CA ARG A 73 2.57 29.65 -3.61
C ARG A 73 3.63 28.53 -3.60
N PHE A 74 4.43 28.43 -2.55
CA PHE A 74 5.59 27.54 -2.48
C PHE A 74 5.29 26.14 -1.90
N PHE A 75 4.07 25.87 -1.40
CA PHE A 75 3.79 24.69 -0.58
C PHE A 75 2.88 23.64 -1.25
N GLY A 76 2.84 23.56 -2.59
CA GLY A 76 1.87 22.70 -3.32
C GLY A 76 1.67 21.28 -2.77
N HIS A 77 2.74 20.60 -2.32
CA HIS A 77 2.67 19.23 -1.79
C HIS A 77 2.45 19.16 -0.27
N SER A 78 2.68 20.26 0.47
CA SER A 78 2.56 20.33 1.94
C SER A 78 1.33 21.15 2.40
N LYS A 79 0.57 21.73 1.46
CA LYS A 79 -0.70 22.40 1.72
C LYS A 79 -1.73 21.48 2.38
N TYR A 80 -1.70 20.19 2.06
CA TYR A 80 -2.47 19.16 2.74
C TYR A 80 -2.14 19.19 4.24
N ILE A 81 -0.89 18.95 4.61
CA ILE A 81 -0.45 18.96 6.02
C ILE A 81 -0.85 20.27 6.71
N LEU A 82 -0.54 21.43 6.13
CA LEU A 82 -0.86 22.74 6.72
C LEU A 82 -2.37 23.00 6.89
N PHE A 83 -3.20 22.59 5.93
CA PHE A 83 -4.65 22.67 6.06
C PHE A 83 -5.20 21.76 7.15
N PHE A 84 -4.70 20.52 7.23
CA PHE A 84 -5.12 19.59 8.27
C PHE A 84 -4.76 20.11 9.68
N LEU A 85 -3.63 20.81 9.82
CA LEU A 85 -3.25 21.49 11.06
C LEU A 85 -4.19 22.66 11.42
N LEU A 86 -4.57 23.48 10.43
CA LEU A 86 -5.53 24.58 10.61
C LEU A 86 -6.92 24.09 11.05
N ALA A 87 -7.43 23.05 10.39
CA ALA A 87 -8.75 22.49 10.67
C ALA A 87 -8.83 21.90 12.09
N LEU A 88 -7.73 21.35 12.61
CA LEU A 88 -7.71 20.68 13.91
C LEU A 88 -7.29 21.59 15.07
N GLN A 89 -6.51 22.65 14.83
CA GLN A 89 -6.25 23.71 15.82
C GLN A 89 -7.56 24.39 16.25
N SER A 90 -8.52 24.52 15.33
CA SER A 90 -9.89 24.98 15.64
C SER A 90 -10.65 24.09 16.64
N ARG A 91 -10.17 22.86 16.89
CA ARG A 91 -10.76 21.86 17.79
C ARG A 91 -9.91 21.55 19.03
N LYS A 92 -8.83 22.31 19.29
CA LYS A 92 -7.94 22.18 20.48
C LYS A 92 -7.32 20.77 20.68
N ILE A 93 -7.00 20.06 19.60
CA ILE A 93 -6.36 18.73 19.66
C ILE A 93 -4.82 18.90 19.71
N ARG A 94 -4.10 18.13 20.54
CA ARG A 94 -2.63 18.22 20.72
C ARG A 94 -1.84 17.55 19.58
N SER A 95 -0.78 18.22 19.09
CA SER A 95 0.00 17.99 17.85
C SER A 95 0.57 16.59 17.58
N ALA A 96 1.15 15.93 18.57
CA ALA A 96 2.00 14.75 18.33
C ALA A 96 1.27 13.45 17.91
N ARG A 97 -0.07 13.40 17.92
CA ARG A 97 -0.87 12.21 17.57
C ARG A 97 -2.05 12.49 16.64
N MET A 98 -2.07 13.66 16.00
CA MET A 98 -3.27 14.21 15.36
C MET A 98 -3.70 13.48 14.08
N GLU A 99 -2.75 13.07 13.24
CA GLU A 99 -3.02 12.36 11.98
C GLU A 99 -3.70 11.00 12.24
N VAL A 100 -3.07 10.17 13.07
CA VAL A 100 -3.59 8.85 13.47
C VAL A 100 -4.91 8.95 14.22
N ALA A 101 -5.09 9.96 15.07
CA ALA A 101 -6.35 10.17 15.79
C ALA A 101 -7.51 10.55 14.85
N LEU A 102 -7.23 11.36 13.83
CA LEU A 102 -8.22 11.75 12.83
C LEU A 102 -8.61 10.58 11.93
N GLU A 103 -7.63 9.86 11.36
CA GLU A 103 -7.91 8.70 10.52
C GLU A 103 -8.73 7.66 11.30
N ARG A 104 -8.38 7.40 12.58
CA ARG A 104 -9.18 6.55 13.48
C ARG A 104 -10.60 7.08 13.68
N THR A 105 -10.79 8.39 13.73
CA THR A 105 -12.12 9.01 13.87
C THR A 105 -12.95 8.83 12.60
N ILE A 106 -12.35 8.97 11.41
CA ILE A 106 -13.00 8.71 10.12
C ILE A 106 -13.46 7.25 10.07
N VAL A 107 -12.56 6.31 10.35
CA VAL A 107 -12.88 4.87 10.39
C VAL A 107 -14.04 4.59 11.37
N ARG A 108 -13.96 5.08 12.61
CA ARG A 108 -15.00 4.88 13.63
C ARG A 108 -16.34 5.51 13.30
N SER A 109 -16.37 6.55 12.48
CA SER A 109 -17.61 7.22 12.11
C SER A 109 -18.49 6.38 11.17
N GLY A 110 -17.92 5.39 10.48
CA GLY A 110 -18.62 4.36 9.68
C GLY A 110 -19.32 4.87 8.41
N ARG A 111 -19.89 6.07 8.42
CA ARG A 111 -20.56 6.73 7.28
C ARG A 111 -20.47 8.24 7.41
N LEU A 112 -19.58 8.86 6.63
CA LEU A 112 -19.71 10.28 6.31
C LEU A 112 -20.86 10.42 5.30
N SER A 113 -21.74 11.42 5.49
CA SER A 113 -22.77 11.70 4.47
C SER A 113 -22.11 12.09 3.16
N SER A 114 -22.74 11.75 2.02
CA SER A 114 -22.23 12.07 0.68
C SER A 114 -21.83 13.54 0.55
N ASP A 115 -22.59 14.46 1.15
CA ASP A 115 -22.30 15.90 1.14
C ASP A 115 -21.05 16.26 1.94
N LYS A 116 -20.76 15.55 3.04
CA LYS A 116 -19.56 15.79 3.88
C LYS A 116 -18.30 15.22 3.23
N CYS A 117 -18.40 14.04 2.61
CA CYS A 117 -17.32 13.51 1.77
C CYS A 117 -17.06 14.45 0.59
N LEU A 118 -18.11 14.85 -0.13
CA LEU A 118 -18.01 15.73 -1.28
C LEU A 118 -17.41 17.09 -0.90
N ALA A 119 -17.83 17.70 0.21
CA ALA A 119 -17.24 18.95 0.69
C ALA A 119 -15.74 18.81 1.03
N SER A 120 -15.33 17.74 1.71
CA SER A 120 -13.92 17.49 2.01
C SER A 120 -13.08 17.23 0.75
N LEU A 121 -13.63 16.50 -0.22
CA LEU A 121 -13.00 16.18 -1.50
C LEU A 121 -12.92 17.40 -2.42
N THR A 122 -14.03 18.09 -2.66
CA THR A 122 -14.10 19.33 -3.45
C THR A 122 -13.15 20.39 -2.88
N TRP A 123 -12.94 20.39 -1.57
CA TRP A 123 -11.98 21.28 -0.95
C TRP A 123 -10.52 20.81 -1.14
N MET A 124 -10.23 19.52 -0.97
CA MET A 124 -8.89 18.92 -1.20
C MET A 124 -8.42 18.99 -2.66
N LEU A 125 -9.36 19.06 -3.58
CA LEU A 125 -9.15 18.90 -5.02
C LEU A 125 -9.45 20.18 -5.79
N ARG A 126 -9.33 21.37 -5.19
CA ARG A 126 -9.39 22.65 -5.96
C ARG A 126 -7.97 23.03 -6.41
N PRO A 127 -7.37 22.26 -7.34
CA PRO A 127 -7.61 22.45 -8.78
C PRO A 127 -7.63 21.13 -9.62
N ILE A 128 -8.11 20.04 -9.04
CA ILE A 128 -8.39 18.76 -9.69
C ILE A 128 -9.92 18.64 -9.77
N GLU A 129 -10.51 19.10 -10.87
CA GLU A 129 -11.89 18.77 -11.16
C GLU A 129 -12.00 17.23 -11.25
N LEU A 130 -12.54 16.60 -10.20
CA LEU A 130 -13.12 15.27 -10.32
C LEU A 130 -14.39 15.42 -11.13
N GLU A 131 -14.26 15.64 -12.44
CA GLU A 131 -15.34 15.35 -13.38
C GLU A 131 -15.91 13.99 -13.02
N LYS A 132 -17.25 13.82 -13.05
CA LYS A 132 -17.95 12.55 -12.75
C LYS A 132 -17.11 11.37 -13.22
N THR A 133 -16.33 10.78 -12.32
CA THR A 133 -15.17 10.00 -12.77
C THR A 133 -15.69 8.70 -13.37
N ARG A 134 -15.01 8.26 -14.43
CA ARG A 134 -15.16 6.90 -14.98
C ARG A 134 -15.08 5.88 -13.82
N LEU A 135 -15.74 4.74 -14.00
CA LEU A 135 -15.81 3.69 -12.99
C LEU A 135 -14.42 3.29 -12.46
N THR A 136 -14.10 3.67 -11.23
CA THR A 136 -12.87 3.19 -10.55
C THR A 136 -13.18 1.93 -9.75
N ILE A 137 -12.42 0.87 -10.00
CA ILE A 137 -12.51 -0.38 -9.24
C ILE A 137 -11.26 -0.50 -8.37
N VAL A 138 -11.45 -0.67 -7.07
CA VAL A 138 -10.33 -0.87 -6.14
C VAL A 138 -10.20 -2.33 -5.81
N THR A 139 -9.02 -2.90 -6.09
CA THR A 139 -8.68 -4.26 -5.68
C THR A 139 -7.52 -4.23 -4.68
N ALA A 140 -7.65 -5.03 -3.63
CA ALA A 140 -6.57 -5.38 -2.73
C ALA A 140 -6.37 -6.89 -2.83
N ALA A 141 -5.15 -7.36 -2.99
CA ALA A 141 -4.92 -8.76 -3.30
C ALA A 141 -3.74 -9.29 -2.51
N MET A 142 -3.87 -10.52 -2.00
CA MET A 142 -2.69 -11.24 -1.53
C MET A 142 -1.68 -11.36 -2.68
N PRO A 143 -0.38 -11.10 -2.48
CA PRO A 143 0.63 -11.40 -3.47
C PRO A 143 0.46 -12.82 -4.03
N LYS A 144 0.63 -12.97 -5.34
CA LYS A 144 0.50 -14.25 -6.03
C LYS A 144 -0.90 -14.91 -5.94
N SER A 145 -1.96 -14.12 -5.76
CA SER A 145 -3.37 -14.58 -5.79
C SER A 145 -4.04 -14.55 -7.16
N GLY A 146 -3.28 -14.45 -8.27
CA GLY A 146 -3.86 -14.29 -9.60
C GLY A 146 -4.44 -12.89 -9.89
N SER A 147 -4.17 -11.92 -9.01
CA SER A 147 -4.70 -10.56 -9.09
C SER A 147 -4.41 -9.83 -10.39
N SER A 148 -3.23 -10.01 -10.98
CA SER A 148 -2.91 -9.37 -12.27
C SER A 148 -3.81 -9.85 -13.41
N TYR A 149 -4.16 -11.15 -13.43
CA TYR A 149 -5.10 -11.68 -14.43
C TYR A 149 -6.49 -11.10 -14.21
N PHE A 150 -7.00 -11.14 -12.97
CA PHE A 150 -8.31 -10.58 -12.63
C PHE A 150 -8.43 -9.08 -12.92
N CYS A 151 -7.43 -8.29 -12.51
CA CYS A 151 -7.43 -6.85 -12.76
C CYS A 151 -7.30 -6.52 -14.27
N THR A 152 -6.65 -7.37 -15.06
CA THR A 152 -6.63 -7.23 -16.53
C THR A 152 -8.02 -7.46 -17.11
N ILE A 153 -8.77 -8.46 -16.62
CA ILE A 153 -10.17 -8.66 -17.03
C ILE A 153 -11.01 -7.42 -16.71
N LEU A 154 -10.91 -6.91 -15.48
CA LEU A 154 -11.65 -5.73 -15.06
C LEU A 154 -11.28 -4.50 -15.90
N ALA A 155 -10.00 -4.30 -16.21
CA ALA A 155 -9.53 -3.17 -17.02
C ALA A 155 -10.10 -3.26 -18.44
N ASN A 156 -10.07 -4.46 -19.05
CA ASN A 156 -10.68 -4.71 -20.35
C ASN A 156 -12.20 -4.47 -20.34
N LEU A 157 -12.87 -4.79 -19.22
CA LEU A 157 -14.32 -4.65 -19.08
C LEU A 157 -14.76 -3.19 -19.04
N VAL A 158 -13.99 -2.33 -18.38
CA VAL A 158 -14.32 -0.90 -18.21
C VAL A 158 -13.64 0.00 -19.24
N ASP A 159 -12.97 -0.58 -20.24
CA ASP A 159 -12.12 0.12 -21.21
C ASP A 159 -11.13 1.08 -20.51
N GLY A 160 -10.56 0.59 -19.42
CA GLY A 160 -9.62 1.32 -18.58
C GLY A 160 -8.24 0.67 -18.61
N VAL A 161 -7.34 1.22 -17.79
CA VAL A 161 -6.02 0.61 -17.56
C VAL A 161 -5.95 0.05 -16.14
N MET A 162 -5.07 -0.92 -15.96
CA MET A 162 -4.68 -1.39 -14.65
C MET A 162 -3.50 -0.55 -14.15
N ILE A 163 -3.60 -0.08 -12.92
CA ILE A 163 -2.58 0.76 -12.28
C ILE A 163 -2.32 0.30 -10.86
N SER A 164 -1.10 0.57 -10.40
CA SER A 164 -0.67 0.22 -9.06
C SER A 164 -0.70 1.46 -8.16
N ALA A 165 -1.31 1.34 -6.98
CA ALA A 165 -1.32 2.40 -5.96
C ALA A 165 -0.20 2.22 -4.92
N HIS A 166 0.91 1.60 -5.32
CA HIS A 166 2.06 1.35 -4.45
C HIS A 166 3.14 2.39 -4.62
N SER A 167 3.82 2.71 -3.52
CA SER A 167 5.08 3.45 -3.60
C SER A 167 6.07 2.70 -4.48
N ALA A 168 6.71 3.38 -5.43
CA ALA A 168 7.74 2.78 -6.30
C ALA A 168 8.94 2.22 -5.50
N ASN A 169 9.13 2.67 -4.26
CA ASN A 169 10.18 2.20 -3.36
C ASN A 169 9.75 1.00 -2.50
N ASP A 170 8.48 0.60 -2.57
CA ASP A 170 7.99 -0.56 -1.87
C ASP A 170 8.00 -1.80 -2.77
N ARG A 171 8.95 -2.70 -2.49
CA ARG A 171 9.16 -3.94 -3.25
C ARG A 171 8.04 -4.97 -3.07
N VAL A 172 7.28 -4.87 -1.98
CA VAL A 172 6.21 -5.81 -1.63
C VAL A 172 4.83 -5.20 -1.98
N GLY A 173 4.72 -3.87 -1.98
CA GLY A 173 3.49 -3.16 -2.34
C GLY A 173 2.51 -3.06 -1.16
N VAL A 174 3.01 -2.88 0.04
CA VAL A 174 2.23 -2.78 1.28
C VAL A 174 1.99 -1.33 1.69
N ALA A 175 2.97 -0.47 1.44
CA ALA A 175 3.00 0.92 1.77
C ALA A 175 1.96 1.67 0.95
N PHE A 176 1.02 2.24 1.69
CA PHE A 176 0.00 3.13 1.18
C PHE A 176 0.62 4.43 0.68
N ASP A 177 0.49 4.69 -0.63
CA ASP A 177 0.81 5.99 -1.21
C ASP A 177 -0.50 6.70 -1.61
N PHE A 178 -0.86 7.71 -0.81
CA PHE A 178 -2.09 8.47 -1.03
C PHE A 178 -2.09 9.21 -2.37
N LEU A 179 -0.93 9.65 -2.85
CA LEU A 179 -0.84 10.38 -4.11
C LEU A 179 -1.06 9.44 -5.29
N GLU A 180 -0.48 8.24 -5.24
CA GLU A 180 -0.74 7.22 -6.26
C GLU A 180 -2.20 6.77 -6.23
N LEU A 181 -2.80 6.61 -5.05
CA LEU A 181 -4.24 6.35 -4.95
C LEU A 181 -5.08 7.49 -5.54
N LEU A 182 -4.72 8.75 -5.31
CA LEU A 182 -5.44 9.89 -5.89
C LEU A 182 -5.31 9.95 -7.41
N ARG A 183 -4.11 9.70 -7.94
CA ARG A 183 -3.86 9.58 -9.38
C ARG A 183 -4.73 8.48 -9.96
N ALA A 184 -4.76 7.34 -9.27
CA ALA A 184 -5.55 6.20 -9.64
C ALA A 184 -7.06 6.47 -9.72
N LEU A 185 -7.58 7.16 -8.72
CA LEU A 185 -8.99 7.53 -8.63
C LEU A 185 -9.39 8.54 -9.71
N ARG A 186 -8.47 9.38 -10.18
CA ARG A 186 -8.74 10.42 -11.18
C ARG A 186 -9.08 9.83 -12.55
N HIS A 187 -8.38 8.79 -12.98
CA HIS A 187 -8.49 8.29 -14.34
C HIS A 187 -9.65 7.27 -14.52
N GLY A 188 -10.29 6.86 -13.42
CA GLY A 188 -11.37 5.87 -13.45
C GLY A 188 -10.89 4.51 -13.92
N GLU A 189 -9.82 4.05 -13.26
CA GLU A 189 -9.05 2.88 -13.64
C GLU A 189 -9.28 1.72 -12.67
N VAL A 190 -8.67 0.56 -12.97
CA VAL A 190 -8.63 -0.58 -12.06
C VAL A 190 -7.36 -0.48 -11.21
N ILE A 191 -7.54 -0.23 -9.92
CA ILE A 191 -6.44 -0.18 -8.96
C ILE A 191 -6.09 -1.61 -8.57
N HIS A 192 -4.93 -2.09 -9.01
CA HIS A 192 -4.32 -3.34 -8.58
C HIS A 192 -3.38 -3.06 -7.42
N SER A 193 -3.71 -3.54 -6.23
CA SER A 193 -2.86 -3.34 -5.05
C SER A 193 -2.72 -4.57 -4.16
N HIS A 194 -1.64 -4.63 -3.37
CA HIS A 194 -1.37 -5.53 -2.25
C HIS A 194 -1.49 -4.81 -0.88
N LEU A 195 -2.20 -3.68 -0.83
CA LEU A 195 -2.33 -2.88 0.39
C LEU A 195 -3.06 -3.68 1.48
N ASP A 196 -2.56 -3.59 2.71
CA ASP A 196 -3.29 -3.99 3.90
C ASP A 196 -4.45 -3.01 4.18
N ALA A 197 -5.38 -3.42 5.04
CA ALA A 197 -6.47 -2.55 5.46
C ALA A 197 -6.05 -1.60 6.60
N SER A 198 -4.89 -0.95 6.45
CA SER A 198 -4.42 0.04 7.40
C SER A 198 -5.46 1.13 7.64
N VAL A 199 -5.34 1.83 8.76
CA VAL A 199 -6.21 2.95 9.11
C VAL A 199 -6.23 4.02 8.00
N ARG A 200 -5.11 4.21 7.30
CA ARG A 200 -4.98 5.09 6.12
C ARG A 200 -5.76 4.59 4.93
N THR A 201 -5.54 3.33 4.54
CA THR A 201 -6.24 2.68 3.42
C THR A 201 -7.75 2.78 3.63
N ARG A 202 -8.24 2.40 4.82
CA ARG A 202 -9.67 2.46 5.15
C ARG A 202 -10.22 3.87 5.13
N SER A 203 -9.52 4.83 5.75
CA SER A 203 -9.95 6.24 5.75
C SER A 203 -10.08 6.79 4.34
N ALA A 204 -9.15 6.47 3.45
CA ALA A 204 -9.21 6.85 2.06
C ALA A 204 -10.41 6.21 1.35
N LEU A 205 -10.62 4.91 1.49
CA LEU A 205 -11.76 4.22 0.88
C LEU A 205 -13.10 4.81 1.34
N ILE A 206 -13.26 5.09 2.64
CA ILE A 206 -14.45 5.76 3.18
C ILE A 206 -14.62 7.14 2.57
N LEU A 207 -13.54 7.94 2.57
CA LEU A 207 -13.57 9.31 2.07
C LEU A 207 -13.97 9.36 0.58
N PHE A 208 -13.47 8.44 -0.23
CA PHE A 208 -13.76 8.34 -1.66
C PHE A 208 -15.02 7.51 -1.99
N GLY A 209 -15.72 7.01 -0.97
CA GLY A 209 -16.89 6.15 -1.15
C GLY A 209 -16.59 4.88 -1.96
N LYS A 210 -15.38 4.35 -1.86
CA LYS A 210 -14.93 3.17 -2.61
C LYS A 210 -15.10 1.91 -1.77
N ARG A 211 -15.48 0.83 -2.45
CA ARG A 211 -15.72 -0.49 -1.87
C ARG A 211 -14.71 -1.47 -2.50
N PRO A 212 -13.73 -1.98 -1.74
CA PRO A 212 -12.68 -2.80 -2.31
C PRO A 212 -13.13 -4.25 -2.55
N ILE A 213 -12.58 -4.84 -3.62
CA ILE A 213 -12.59 -6.28 -3.85
C ILE A 213 -11.28 -6.85 -3.30
N VAL A 214 -11.36 -7.78 -2.36
CA VAL A 214 -10.22 -8.42 -1.71
C VAL A 214 -10.01 -9.82 -2.29
N ILE A 215 -8.87 -10.04 -2.92
CA ILE A 215 -8.53 -11.31 -3.58
C ILE A 215 -7.68 -12.17 -2.65
N LEU A 216 -8.22 -13.33 -2.30
CA LEU A 216 -7.59 -14.29 -1.42
C LEU A 216 -7.04 -15.49 -2.20
N ARG A 217 -6.07 -16.16 -1.59
CA ARG A 217 -5.55 -17.45 -2.03
C ARG A 217 -5.14 -18.24 -0.81
N ASN A 218 -5.18 -19.57 -0.91
CA ASN A 218 -4.53 -20.43 0.05
C ASN A 218 -3.08 -19.95 0.31
N VAL A 219 -2.74 -19.70 1.57
CA VAL A 219 -1.48 -19.06 1.95
C VAL A 219 -0.27 -19.92 1.60
N PHE A 220 -0.39 -21.25 1.70
CA PHE A 220 0.68 -22.17 1.33
C PHE A 220 0.88 -22.19 -0.19
N ASP A 221 -0.19 -22.19 -0.98
CA ASP A 221 -0.11 -22.03 -2.44
C ASP A 221 0.52 -20.70 -2.85
N ALA A 222 0.17 -19.62 -2.15
CA ALA A 222 0.74 -18.30 -2.38
C ALA A 222 2.23 -18.25 -2.03
N LEU A 223 2.67 -18.90 -0.94
CA LEU A 223 4.07 -19.02 -0.55
C LEU A 223 4.87 -19.87 -1.53
N VAL A 224 4.35 -21.01 -2.02
CA VAL A 224 5.00 -21.78 -3.11
C VAL A 224 5.16 -20.90 -4.34
N SER A 225 4.09 -20.21 -4.76
CA SER A 225 4.13 -19.34 -5.95
C SER A 225 5.09 -18.16 -5.77
N TYR A 226 5.23 -17.64 -4.55
CA TYR A 226 6.18 -16.59 -4.23
C TYR A 226 7.62 -17.11 -4.30
N SER A 227 7.90 -18.27 -3.69
CA SER A 227 9.22 -18.89 -3.69
C SER A 227 9.73 -19.07 -5.13
N GLU A 228 8.91 -19.62 -6.02
CA GLU A 228 9.25 -19.81 -7.43
C GLU A 228 9.44 -18.49 -8.17
N HIS A 229 8.51 -17.54 -8.00
CA HIS A 229 8.62 -16.24 -8.66
C HIS A 229 9.83 -15.44 -8.16
N SER A 230 10.27 -15.66 -6.92
CA SER A 230 11.42 -14.96 -6.35
C SER A 230 12.71 -15.40 -7.02
N GLN A 231 12.83 -16.64 -7.48
CA GLN A 231 14.01 -17.15 -8.19
C GLN A 231 14.26 -16.42 -9.52
N ASP A 232 13.21 -15.90 -10.15
CA ASP A 232 13.28 -15.21 -11.44
C ASP A 232 13.71 -13.74 -11.34
N ARG A 233 13.76 -13.14 -10.14
CA ARG A 233 14.11 -11.72 -9.98
C ARG A 233 15.62 -11.50 -10.02
N HIS A 234 16.08 -10.46 -10.70
CA HIS A 234 17.51 -10.15 -10.89
C HIS A 234 18.35 -10.10 -9.59
N TYR A 235 17.80 -9.60 -8.49
CA TYR A 235 18.52 -9.57 -7.20
C TYR A 235 18.56 -10.93 -6.50
N ALA A 236 17.63 -11.82 -6.83
CA ALA A 236 17.60 -13.17 -6.32
C ALA A 236 18.47 -14.12 -7.16
N GLN A 237 18.64 -13.86 -8.46
CA GLN A 237 19.43 -14.70 -9.36
C GLN A 237 20.88 -14.92 -8.89
N SER A 238 21.48 -14.00 -8.12
CA SER A 238 22.82 -14.18 -7.55
C SER A 238 22.89 -14.97 -6.24
N HIS A 239 21.77 -15.10 -5.49
CA HIS A 239 21.77 -15.68 -4.14
C HIS A 239 20.75 -16.82 -3.93
N HIS A 240 19.79 -16.98 -4.84
CA HIS A 240 18.69 -17.97 -4.74
C HIS A 240 18.81 -19.06 -5.79
N ARG A 241 19.65 -18.86 -6.82
CA ARG A 241 19.88 -19.85 -7.87
C ARG A 241 20.65 -21.04 -7.29
N GLY A 242 20.06 -22.23 -7.36
CA GLY A 242 20.65 -23.46 -6.84
C GLY A 242 20.34 -23.78 -5.37
N LEU A 243 19.49 -22.98 -4.71
CA LEU A 243 18.95 -23.39 -3.41
C LEU A 243 18.12 -24.66 -3.56
N ALA A 244 18.25 -25.57 -2.59
CA ALA A 244 17.36 -26.71 -2.50
C ALA A 244 15.90 -26.22 -2.35
N PRO A 245 14.91 -26.90 -2.98
CA PRO A 245 13.52 -26.42 -2.99
C PRO A 245 12.92 -26.15 -1.60
N ASN A 246 13.28 -26.94 -0.59
CA ASN A 246 12.85 -26.75 0.80
C ASN A 246 13.43 -25.47 1.42
N VAL A 247 14.73 -25.19 1.21
CA VAL A 247 15.38 -23.96 1.69
C VAL A 247 14.75 -22.73 1.05
N ALA A 248 14.41 -22.80 -0.24
CA ALA A 248 13.71 -21.71 -0.92
C ALA A 248 12.30 -21.47 -0.36
N LEU A 249 11.62 -22.51 0.14
CA LEU A 249 10.33 -22.36 0.83
C LEU A 249 10.51 -21.75 2.22
N ASP A 250 11.49 -22.18 3.00
CA ASP A 250 11.79 -21.60 4.33
C ASP A 250 12.07 -20.10 4.24
N ILE A 251 12.83 -19.68 3.23
CA ILE A 251 13.07 -18.26 2.95
C ILE A 251 11.78 -17.53 2.57
N ALA A 252 10.91 -18.16 1.76
CA ALA A 252 9.63 -17.56 1.40
C ALA A 252 8.73 -17.38 2.62
N ILE A 253 8.69 -18.36 3.53
CA ILE A 253 7.99 -18.26 4.82
C ILE A 253 8.53 -17.07 5.61
N GLY A 254 9.84 -17.01 5.85
CA GLY A 254 10.46 -15.94 6.64
C GLY A 254 10.28 -14.53 6.06
N ARG A 255 10.00 -14.41 4.75
CA ARG A 255 9.79 -13.11 4.09
C ARG A 255 8.33 -12.68 3.99
N MET A 256 7.41 -13.62 3.83
CA MET A 256 6.04 -13.31 3.37
C MET A 256 4.93 -13.87 4.27
N ALA A 257 5.21 -14.82 5.15
CA ALA A 257 4.15 -15.45 5.94
C ALA A 257 3.41 -14.44 6.83
N SER A 258 4.14 -13.64 7.63
CA SER A 258 3.55 -12.59 8.46
C SER A 258 2.75 -11.60 7.61
N PHE A 259 3.29 -11.20 6.46
CA PHE A 259 2.59 -10.29 5.55
C PHE A 259 1.25 -10.83 5.05
N TYR A 260 1.18 -12.11 4.64
CA TYR A 260 -0.09 -12.70 4.20
C TYR A 260 -1.11 -12.76 5.34
N VAL A 261 -0.65 -13.03 6.56
CA VAL A 261 -1.47 -13.08 7.76
C VAL A 261 -2.00 -11.69 8.10
N ASP A 262 -1.12 -10.68 8.15
CA ASP A 262 -1.47 -9.28 8.41
C ASP A 262 -2.45 -8.73 7.36
N PHE A 263 -2.19 -9.04 6.08
CA PHE A 263 -3.08 -8.66 4.99
C PHE A 263 -4.48 -9.22 5.23
N PHE A 264 -4.62 -10.52 5.46
CA PHE A 264 -5.92 -11.15 5.63
C PHE A 264 -6.61 -10.67 6.92
N ALA A 265 -5.90 -10.68 8.05
CA ALA A 265 -6.45 -10.25 9.34
C ALA A 265 -6.91 -8.79 9.32
N SER A 266 -6.13 -7.89 8.70
CA SER A 266 -6.52 -6.49 8.57
C SER A 266 -7.78 -6.31 7.71
N TRP A 267 -7.90 -7.02 6.59
CA TRP A 267 -9.10 -6.96 5.73
C TRP A 267 -10.33 -7.58 6.39
N MET A 268 -10.17 -8.69 7.12
CA MET A 268 -11.25 -9.27 7.93
C MET A 268 -11.75 -8.29 8.97
N GLN A 269 -10.84 -7.61 9.69
CA GLN A 269 -11.21 -6.56 10.62
C GLN A 269 -11.91 -5.39 9.91
N ALA A 270 -11.41 -4.95 8.76
CA ALA A 270 -11.97 -3.85 7.99
C ALA A 270 -13.40 -4.12 7.50
N ALA A 271 -13.74 -5.38 7.24
CA ALA A 271 -15.07 -5.77 6.80
C ALA A 271 -16.18 -5.49 7.83
N HIS A 272 -15.83 -5.26 9.11
CA HIS A 272 -16.77 -4.77 10.12
C HIS A 272 -17.07 -3.27 9.98
N ASP A 273 -16.12 -2.48 9.46
CA ASP A 273 -16.22 -1.03 9.38
C ASP A 273 -16.72 -0.56 8.01
N ILE A 274 -16.31 -1.25 6.94
CA ILE A 274 -16.59 -0.88 5.55
C ILE A 274 -17.03 -2.08 4.72
N PRO A 275 -17.83 -1.87 3.65
CA PRO A 275 -18.19 -2.95 2.74
C PRO A 275 -16.96 -3.48 2.00
N VAL A 276 -16.67 -4.77 2.15
CA VAL A 276 -15.58 -5.48 1.47
C VAL A 276 -16.14 -6.69 0.74
N LYS A 277 -15.70 -6.95 -0.49
CA LYS A 277 -16.02 -8.18 -1.23
C LYS A 277 -14.81 -9.09 -1.27
N PHE A 278 -14.85 -10.19 -0.54
CA PHE A 278 -13.83 -11.23 -0.66
C PHE A 278 -14.15 -12.14 -1.84
N ILE A 279 -13.11 -12.52 -2.61
CA ILE A 279 -13.17 -13.54 -3.66
C ILE A 279 -11.95 -14.46 -3.58
N GLN A 280 -12.09 -15.70 -4.02
CA GLN A 280 -11.00 -16.67 -4.02
C GLN A 280 -10.32 -16.77 -5.38
N TYR A 281 -9.01 -17.00 -5.35
CA TYR A 281 -8.21 -17.31 -6.53
C TYR A 281 -8.80 -18.46 -7.34
N THR A 282 -9.35 -19.49 -6.68
CA THR A 282 -9.99 -20.63 -7.34
C THR A 282 -11.14 -20.17 -8.23
N ASP A 283 -12.01 -19.29 -7.73
CA ASP A 283 -13.19 -18.82 -8.46
C ASP A 283 -12.80 -18.04 -9.71
N ILE A 284 -11.75 -17.20 -9.59
CA ILE A 284 -11.17 -16.44 -10.70
C ILE A 284 -10.69 -17.37 -11.82
N ILE A 285 -10.08 -18.51 -11.47
CA ILE A 285 -9.49 -19.41 -12.47
C ILE A 285 -10.53 -20.39 -13.02
N THR A 286 -11.46 -20.89 -12.20
CA THR A 286 -12.43 -21.89 -12.66
C THR A 286 -13.62 -21.26 -13.36
N ASN A 287 -14.10 -20.10 -12.87
CA ASN A 287 -15.30 -19.43 -13.38
C ASN A 287 -15.09 -17.89 -13.44
N PRO A 288 -14.15 -17.40 -14.27
CA PRO A 288 -13.82 -15.97 -14.33
C PRO A 288 -15.03 -15.08 -14.65
N GLU A 289 -15.89 -15.49 -15.60
CA GLU A 289 -17.07 -14.71 -16.00
C GLU A 289 -18.07 -14.54 -14.85
N ALA A 290 -18.37 -15.63 -14.11
CA ALA A 290 -19.27 -15.59 -12.97
C ALA A 290 -18.72 -14.72 -11.83
N THR A 291 -17.42 -14.87 -11.54
CA THR A 291 -16.72 -14.10 -10.50
C THR A 291 -16.74 -12.60 -10.82
N VAL A 292 -16.46 -12.23 -12.07
CA VAL A 292 -16.49 -10.83 -12.53
C VAL A 292 -17.91 -10.29 -12.43
N ARG A 293 -18.91 -11.02 -12.92
CA ARG A 293 -20.31 -10.61 -12.84
C ARG A 293 -20.74 -10.30 -11.41
N GLU A 294 -20.45 -11.22 -10.48
CA GLU A 294 -20.78 -11.05 -9.07
C GLU A 294 -20.09 -9.83 -8.45
N CYS A 295 -18.83 -9.58 -8.79
CA CYS A 295 -18.11 -8.40 -8.33
C CYS A 295 -18.73 -7.10 -8.85
N MET A 296 -19.11 -7.05 -10.13
CA MET A 296 -19.73 -5.87 -10.73
C MET A 296 -21.13 -5.61 -10.15
N GLU A 297 -21.93 -6.66 -9.99
CA GLU A 297 -23.24 -6.59 -9.33
C GLU A 297 -23.10 -6.08 -7.88
N TRP A 298 -22.13 -6.59 -7.12
CA TRP A 298 -21.84 -6.10 -5.77
C TRP A 298 -21.41 -4.62 -5.77
N LEU A 299 -20.63 -4.19 -6.76
CA LEU A 299 -20.26 -2.79 -6.98
C LEU A 299 -21.44 -1.92 -7.48
N GLY A 300 -22.62 -2.50 -7.72
CA GLY A 300 -23.82 -1.79 -8.15
C GLY A 300 -23.87 -1.50 -9.65
N TYR A 301 -23.11 -2.27 -10.45
CA TYR A 301 -23.06 -2.13 -11.91
C TYR A 301 -23.61 -3.39 -12.57
N SER A 302 -24.57 -3.21 -13.47
CA SER A 302 -25.04 -4.28 -14.36
C SER A 302 -24.24 -4.26 -15.65
N MET A 303 -23.58 -5.37 -15.97
CA MET A 303 -22.79 -5.56 -17.19
C MET A 303 -23.40 -6.68 -18.02
N SER A 304 -23.37 -6.56 -19.35
CA SER A 304 -23.86 -7.64 -20.21
C SER A 304 -22.92 -8.84 -20.15
N LEU A 305 -23.49 -10.05 -20.25
CA LEU A 305 -22.71 -11.29 -20.27
C LEU A 305 -21.72 -11.32 -21.43
N GLU A 306 -22.11 -10.76 -22.58
CA GLU A 306 -21.23 -10.65 -23.75
C GLU A 306 -20.01 -9.76 -23.49
N LEU A 307 -20.18 -8.62 -22.80
CA LEU A 307 -19.05 -7.75 -22.45
C LEU A 307 -18.09 -8.46 -21.48
N ILE A 308 -18.62 -9.18 -20.49
CA ILE A 308 -17.82 -9.95 -19.54
C ILE A 308 -17.04 -11.05 -20.25
N ALA A 309 -17.71 -11.88 -21.06
CA ALA A 309 -17.07 -12.95 -21.82
C ALA A 309 -15.96 -12.42 -22.75
N ASN A 310 -16.22 -11.30 -23.43
CA ASN A 310 -15.23 -10.63 -24.27
C ASN A 310 -14.02 -10.11 -23.46
N ALA A 311 -14.24 -9.53 -22.28
CA ALA A 311 -13.17 -9.05 -21.41
C ALA A 311 -12.30 -10.21 -20.86
N VAL A 312 -12.92 -11.33 -20.50
CA VAL A 312 -12.23 -12.56 -20.08
C VAL A 312 -11.38 -13.10 -21.22
N LYS A 313 -11.96 -13.29 -22.41
CA LYS A 313 -11.26 -13.77 -23.60
C LYS A 313 -10.05 -12.91 -23.97
N LYS A 314 -10.15 -11.58 -23.85
CA LYS A 314 -9.02 -10.65 -24.10
C LYS A 314 -7.89 -10.78 -23.09
N ALA A 315 -8.21 -11.17 -21.84
CA ALA A 315 -7.22 -11.32 -20.78
C ALA A 315 -6.53 -12.70 -20.80
N GLU A 316 -7.06 -13.66 -21.57
CA GLU A 316 -6.45 -14.99 -21.66
C GLU A 316 -5.02 -14.91 -22.23
N PRO A 317 -4.06 -15.64 -21.62
CA PRO A 317 -2.65 -15.67 -22.06
C PRO A 317 -2.43 -16.17 -23.51
N SER A 318 -3.48 -16.65 -24.18
CA SER A 318 -3.46 -17.10 -25.58
C SER A 318 -3.61 -15.95 -26.59
N ALA A 319 -4.16 -14.80 -26.19
CA ALA A 319 -4.45 -13.69 -27.07
C ALA A 319 -3.28 -12.69 -27.22
N SER A 320 -2.27 -12.72 -26.34
CA SER A 320 -1.11 -11.81 -26.37
C SER A 320 0.20 -12.58 -26.55
N SER A 321 0.74 -12.51 -27.76
CA SER A 321 2.12 -12.84 -28.20
C SER A 321 2.97 -13.81 -27.34
N GLN A 322 3.48 -14.86 -28.00
CA GLN A 322 4.45 -15.84 -27.49
C GLN A 322 5.66 -15.27 -26.70
N SER A 323 5.98 -13.98 -26.85
CA SER A 323 7.05 -13.29 -26.11
C SER A 323 6.69 -12.87 -24.68
N SER A 324 5.41 -12.84 -24.30
CA SER A 324 4.97 -12.50 -22.93
C SER A 324 4.75 -13.73 -22.03
N ARG A 325 4.80 -14.94 -22.60
CA ARG A 325 4.44 -16.21 -21.95
C ARG A 325 5.46 -16.78 -20.99
N SER A 326 6.70 -16.28 -20.91
CA SER A 326 7.78 -17.07 -20.26
C SER A 326 8.02 -16.88 -18.76
N SER A 327 7.31 -16.00 -18.00
CA SER A 327 7.70 -15.83 -16.58
C SER A 327 6.63 -15.48 -15.54
N ARG A 328 5.38 -15.14 -15.90
CA ARG A 328 4.41 -14.65 -14.89
C ARG A 328 3.29 -15.61 -14.53
N PHE A 329 2.88 -16.51 -15.44
CA PHE A 329 1.87 -17.53 -15.18
C PHE A 329 2.54 -18.90 -15.04
N ASN A 330 2.79 -19.33 -13.80
CA ASN A 330 3.61 -20.53 -13.56
C ASN A 330 2.82 -21.83 -13.79
N VAL A 331 1.82 -22.12 -12.95
CA VAL A 331 1.11 -23.43 -12.98
C VAL A 331 -0.42 -23.29 -12.91
N GLY A 332 -0.95 -22.18 -12.39
CA GLY A 332 -2.39 -21.94 -12.41
C GLY A 332 -3.26 -22.88 -11.52
N ARG A 333 -2.65 -23.73 -10.67
CA ARG A 333 -3.36 -24.74 -9.88
C ARG A 333 -3.35 -24.47 -8.37
N SER A 334 -4.39 -24.93 -7.69
CA SER A 334 -4.49 -24.97 -6.21
C SER A 334 -3.98 -26.29 -5.64
N GLY A 335 -3.68 -26.34 -4.34
CA GLY A 335 -3.27 -27.56 -3.62
C GLY A 335 -1.78 -27.87 -3.66
N ARG A 336 -0.97 -26.98 -4.24
CA ARG A 336 0.49 -27.10 -4.32
C ARG A 336 1.16 -26.96 -2.96
N GLY A 337 0.56 -26.17 -2.08
CA GLY A 337 0.98 -25.99 -0.70
C GLY A 337 1.00 -27.32 0.04
N ASP A 338 -0.04 -28.15 -0.14
CA ASP A 338 -0.13 -29.45 0.54
C ASP A 338 0.91 -30.45 0.03
N GLU A 339 1.22 -30.42 -1.26
CA GLU A 339 2.25 -31.27 -1.87
C GLU A 339 3.68 -30.89 -1.44
N ARG A 340 3.92 -29.61 -1.11
CA ARG A 340 5.28 -29.03 -1.03
C ARG A 340 5.73 -28.68 0.38
N PHE A 341 4.81 -28.41 1.30
CA PHE A 341 5.13 -28.03 2.67
C PHE A 341 5.13 -29.25 3.60
N THR A 342 6.12 -29.32 4.50
CA THR A 342 6.08 -30.24 5.63
C THR A 342 5.12 -29.75 6.71
N ASP A 343 4.68 -30.66 7.60
CA ASP A 343 3.79 -30.31 8.71
C ASP A 343 4.43 -29.28 9.66
N ASP A 344 5.74 -29.35 9.87
CA ASP A 344 6.46 -28.38 10.71
C ASP A 344 6.51 -26.99 10.09
N GLN A 345 6.70 -26.89 8.77
CA GLN A 345 6.62 -25.60 8.07
C GLN A 345 5.21 -25.01 8.13
N LYS A 346 4.16 -25.85 7.96
CA LYS A 346 2.77 -25.41 8.11
C LYS A 346 2.49 -24.94 9.54
N ARG A 347 2.96 -25.68 10.54
CA ARG A 347 2.86 -25.32 11.96
C ARG A 347 3.55 -24.00 12.26
N TYR A 348 4.72 -23.76 11.68
CA TYR A 348 5.44 -22.50 11.83
C TYR A 348 4.71 -21.32 11.18
N VAL A 349 4.15 -21.47 9.97
CA VAL A 349 3.31 -20.40 9.38
C VAL A 349 2.09 -20.10 10.26
N ARG A 350 1.47 -21.13 10.84
CA ARG A 350 0.32 -20.98 11.74
C ARG A 350 0.66 -20.27 13.05
N THR A 351 1.93 -20.17 13.47
CA THR A 351 2.27 -19.40 14.67
C THR A 351 2.00 -17.91 14.49
N PHE A 352 2.05 -17.39 13.26
CA PHE A 352 1.67 -16.00 12.98
C PHE A 352 0.17 -15.75 13.18
N TYR A 353 -0.68 -16.78 13.08
CA TYR A 353 -2.13 -16.63 13.29
C TYR A 353 -2.46 -16.29 14.74
N LEU A 354 -1.57 -16.66 15.68
CA LEU A 354 -1.71 -16.40 17.11
C LEU A 354 -1.67 -14.90 17.45
N GLU A 355 -1.17 -14.05 16.55
CA GLU A 355 -1.24 -12.59 16.69
C GLU A 355 -2.68 -12.06 16.56
N TYR A 356 -3.58 -12.85 15.97
CA TYR A 356 -4.96 -12.48 15.66
C TYR A 356 -5.94 -13.57 16.11
N PRO A 357 -6.04 -13.87 17.42
CA PRO A 357 -6.84 -15.01 17.92
C PRO A 357 -8.34 -14.94 17.60
N GLN A 358 -8.84 -13.75 17.27
CA GLN A 358 -10.24 -13.51 16.87
C GLN A 358 -10.54 -13.72 15.38
N VAL A 359 -9.51 -13.98 14.55
CA VAL A 359 -9.66 -14.08 13.09
C VAL A 359 -9.77 -15.55 12.68
N ASP A 360 -10.81 -15.88 11.90
CA ASP A 360 -10.92 -17.19 11.24
C ASP A 360 -10.05 -17.21 9.98
N PHE A 361 -8.95 -17.96 10.01
CA PHE A 361 -8.03 -18.13 8.89
C PHE A 361 -8.41 -19.25 7.91
N SER A 362 -9.53 -19.96 8.14
CA SER A 362 -10.03 -20.99 7.22
C SER A 362 -10.15 -20.55 5.75
N PRO A 363 -10.45 -19.27 5.40
CA PRO A 363 -10.51 -18.83 4.02
C PRO A 363 -9.17 -18.82 3.28
N ILE A 364 -8.04 -18.80 3.99
CA ILE A 364 -6.70 -18.85 3.40
C ILE A 364 -5.88 -20.08 3.84
N ASP A 365 -6.36 -20.84 4.83
CA ASP A 365 -5.82 -22.14 5.24
C ASP A 365 -7.00 -23.08 5.57
N PRO A 366 -7.56 -23.82 4.60
CA PRO A 366 -8.72 -24.71 4.82
C PRO A 366 -8.46 -25.83 5.83
N GLY A 367 -7.18 -26.13 6.13
CA GLY A 367 -6.80 -27.09 7.16
C GLY A 367 -6.65 -26.48 8.56
N PHE A 368 -6.91 -25.17 8.71
CA PHE A 368 -6.92 -24.49 10.00
C PHE A 368 -8.21 -24.81 10.75
N ILE A 369 -8.06 -25.29 11.99
CA ILE A 369 -9.17 -25.51 12.91
C ILE A 369 -9.00 -24.46 14.02
N SER A 370 -9.98 -23.58 14.19
CA SER A 370 -9.95 -22.60 15.28
C SER A 370 -9.92 -23.34 16.61
N GLN A 371 -8.95 -22.99 17.47
CA GLN A 371 -8.81 -23.57 18.81
C GLN A 371 -9.87 -23.03 19.77
#